data_AF-A0A7S3EZR3-F1
#
_entry.id   AF-A0A7S3EZR3-F1
#
_cell.length_a   1.000
_cell.length_b   1.000
_cell.length_c   1.000
_cell.angle_alpha   90.00
_cell.angle_beta   90.00
_cell.angle_gamma   90.00
#
_symmetry.space_group_name_H-M   'P 1'
#
loop_
_entity.id
_entity.type
_entity.pdbx_description
1 polymer ?
#
loop_
_entity_poly.entity_id
_entity_poly.type
_entity_poly.pdbx_seq_one_letter_code
_entity_poly.pdbx_strand_id
1 'polypeptide(L)'
;MLPSVLHVIALGVLSSTPLSVHAPAHAPPIGAVYTRTVSLPVIGKQTVELSILSDKLARLILSGRLNLDEPVNYQFHRSGELSFELTEATKRILRRFRTTLDAAGYDGSSDTSWVVVWPPLPLSVRIRLNRVHGRKHHKWPHLSLPELKWSRDRKG
;
A
#
# COMPACT_ATOMS: atom_id res chain seq x y z
N MET A 1 9.13 15.93 71.19
CA MET A 1 9.13 16.70 69.93
C MET A 1 9.89 15.90 68.89
N LEU A 2 9.18 15.31 67.93
CA LEU A 2 9.74 14.55 66.81
C LEU A 2 9.61 15.42 65.54
N PRO A 3 10.61 15.50 64.65
CA PRO A 3 10.39 16.05 63.33
C PRO A 3 9.83 14.98 62.37
N SER A 4 8.76 15.39 61.71
CA SER A 4 7.99 14.68 60.69
C SER A 4 8.81 14.23 59.49
N VAL A 5 8.42 13.06 58.99
CA VAL A 5 8.79 12.44 57.72
C VAL A 5 8.14 13.21 56.57
N LEU A 6 8.90 13.55 55.53
CA LEU A 6 8.37 13.90 54.21
C LEU A 6 8.92 12.90 53.18
N HIS A 7 8.11 11.88 52.86
CA HIS A 7 8.33 11.06 51.67
C HIS A 7 7.72 11.76 50.47
N VAL A 8 8.54 12.11 49.50
CA VAL A 8 8.12 12.56 48.17
C VAL A 8 7.67 11.32 47.40
N ILE A 9 6.36 11.15 47.20
CA ILE A 9 5.82 10.11 46.31
C ILE A 9 5.74 10.72 44.90
N ALA A 10 6.66 10.32 44.03
CA ALA A 10 6.57 10.58 42.60
C ALA A 10 5.46 9.69 41.99
N LEU A 11 4.34 10.31 41.61
CA LEU A 11 3.31 9.68 40.78
C LEU A 11 3.84 9.54 39.35
N GLY A 12 4.41 8.38 39.04
CA GLY A 12 4.72 7.97 37.67
C GLY A 12 3.43 7.72 36.90
N VAL A 13 3.15 8.57 35.91
CA VAL A 13 2.09 8.34 34.91
C VAL A 13 2.55 7.21 34.00
N LEU A 14 2.08 5.99 34.26
CA LEU A 14 2.16 4.88 33.32
C LEU A 14 1.19 5.15 32.16
N SER A 15 1.66 5.88 31.15
CA SER A 15 0.99 5.95 29.85
C SER A 15 1.03 4.55 29.21
N SER A 16 -0.05 3.81 29.40
CA SER A 16 -0.30 2.53 28.75
C SER A 16 -0.51 2.79 27.26
N THR A 17 0.53 2.61 26.45
CA THR A 17 0.37 2.45 25.01
C THR A 17 -0.40 1.14 24.78
N PRO A 18 -1.55 1.14 24.08
CA PRO A 18 -2.13 -0.12 23.66
C PRO A 18 -1.15 -0.76 22.67
N LEU A 19 -0.55 -1.89 23.08
CA LEU A 19 0.11 -2.82 22.18
C LEU A 19 -0.94 -3.19 21.12
N SER A 20 -0.80 -2.59 19.93
CA SER A 20 -1.58 -2.99 18.76
C SER A 20 -1.17 -4.43 18.47
N VAL A 21 -2.01 -5.37 18.89
CA VAL A 21 -1.91 -6.78 18.54
C VAL A 21 -2.18 -6.85 17.04
N HIS A 22 -1.13 -6.65 16.24
CA HIS A 22 -1.18 -6.91 14.81
C HIS A 22 -1.44 -8.41 14.66
N ALA A 23 -2.68 -8.76 14.33
CA ALA A 23 -2.99 -10.06 13.76
C ALA A 23 -1.96 -10.38 12.67
N PRO A 24 -1.54 -11.65 12.49
CA PRO A 24 -0.55 -12.01 11.49
C PRO A 24 -0.97 -11.40 10.15
N ALA A 25 -0.12 -10.52 9.62
CA ALA A 25 -0.43 -9.81 8.39
C ALA A 25 -0.49 -10.86 7.27
N HIS A 26 -1.69 -11.19 6.81
CA HIS A 26 -1.86 -12.04 5.63
C HIS A 26 -1.37 -11.25 4.41
N ALA A 27 -0.69 -11.91 3.49
CA ALA A 27 -0.30 -11.26 2.23
C ALA A 27 -1.56 -10.84 1.44
N PRO A 28 -1.46 -9.79 0.60
CA PRO A 28 -2.59 -9.41 -0.23
C PRO A 28 -2.96 -10.56 -1.19
N PRO A 29 -4.26 -10.88 -1.39
CA PRO A 29 -4.65 -12.03 -2.19
C PRO A 29 -4.27 -11.87 -3.67
N ILE A 30 -3.73 -12.93 -4.28
CA ILE A 30 -3.46 -12.97 -5.72
C ILE A 30 -4.77 -12.77 -6.49
N GLY A 31 -4.73 -11.91 -7.50
CA GLY A 31 -5.90 -11.49 -8.29
C GLY A 31 -6.75 -10.40 -7.62
N ALA A 32 -6.40 -9.93 -6.42
CA ALA A 32 -7.08 -8.80 -5.81
C ALA A 32 -6.77 -7.50 -6.58
N VAL A 33 -7.79 -6.64 -6.69
CA VAL A 33 -7.68 -5.31 -7.28
C VAL A 33 -8.10 -4.31 -6.23
N TYR A 34 -7.24 -3.32 -5.99
CA TYR A 34 -7.49 -2.22 -5.07
C TYR A 34 -7.53 -0.92 -5.87
N THR A 35 -8.48 -0.05 -5.60
CA THR A 35 -8.57 1.23 -6.31
C THR A 35 -8.98 2.38 -5.40
N ARG A 36 -8.57 3.59 -5.78
CA ARG A 36 -9.13 4.83 -5.27
C ARG A 36 -8.91 5.98 -6.23
N THR A 37 -9.93 6.81 -6.39
CA THR A 37 -9.78 8.15 -6.95
C THR A 37 -9.51 9.15 -5.84
N VAL A 38 -8.44 9.92 -5.97
CA VAL A 38 -8.06 11.00 -5.07
C VAL A 38 -7.90 12.31 -5.85
N SER A 39 -8.15 13.41 -5.18
CA SER A 39 -7.77 14.74 -5.69
C SER A 39 -6.41 15.07 -5.11
N LEU A 40 -5.37 15.06 -5.95
CA LEU A 40 -4.03 15.45 -5.56
C LEU A 40 -3.77 16.90 -5.97
N PRO A 41 -3.13 17.70 -5.12
CA PRO A 41 -2.72 19.04 -5.50
C PRO A 41 -1.82 19.02 -6.75
N VAL A 42 -1.91 20.06 -7.58
CA VAL A 42 -1.16 20.22 -8.84
C VAL A 42 -1.58 19.26 -9.96
N ILE A 43 -1.65 17.96 -9.67
CA ILE A 43 -1.96 16.92 -10.67
C ILE A 43 -3.45 16.55 -10.74
N GLY A 44 -4.30 17.21 -9.95
CA GLY A 44 -5.76 17.10 -10.04
C GLY A 44 -6.30 15.74 -9.61
N LYS A 45 -7.46 15.36 -10.17
CA LYS A 45 -8.04 14.04 -9.94
C LYS A 45 -7.15 12.95 -10.54
N GLN A 46 -6.82 11.96 -9.73
CA GLN A 46 -6.03 10.80 -10.10
C GLN A 46 -6.71 9.54 -9.57
N THR A 47 -6.80 8.52 -10.41
CA THR A 47 -7.22 7.19 -10.00
C THR A 47 -5.99 6.30 -9.88
N VAL A 48 -5.79 5.75 -8.69
CA VAL A 48 -4.74 4.77 -8.39
C VAL A 48 -5.41 3.39 -8.39
N GLU A 49 -4.88 2.46 -9.15
CA GLU A 49 -5.27 1.05 -9.13
C GLU A 49 -4.04 0.17 -8.91
N LEU A 50 -4.15 -0.78 -7.99
CA LEU A 50 -3.14 -1.78 -7.70
C LEU A 50 -3.76 -3.16 -7.88
N SER A 51 -3.25 -3.94 -8.82
CA SER A 51 -3.66 -5.33 -9.02
C SER A 51 -2.55 -6.28 -8.58
N ILE A 52 -2.87 -7.28 -7.78
CA ILE A 52 -1.90 -8.29 -7.35
C ILE A 52 -1.86 -9.41 -8.39
N LEU A 53 -0.74 -9.56 -9.10
CA LEU A 53 -0.61 -10.53 -10.20
C LEU A 53 -0.10 -11.88 -9.72
N SER A 54 0.89 -11.85 -8.83
CA SER A 54 1.47 -13.00 -8.16
C SER A 54 1.91 -12.62 -6.74
N ASP A 55 2.60 -13.53 -6.06
CA ASP A 55 3.22 -13.31 -4.75
C ASP A 55 4.27 -12.19 -4.70
N LYS A 56 4.87 -11.84 -5.86
CA LYS A 56 5.97 -10.86 -5.99
C LYS A 56 5.73 -9.80 -7.06
N LEU A 57 4.63 -9.89 -7.79
CA LEU A 57 4.36 -9.02 -8.93
C LEU A 57 2.99 -8.36 -8.76
N ALA A 58 2.97 -7.05 -8.85
CA ALA A 58 1.75 -6.26 -8.91
C ALA A 58 1.71 -5.44 -10.20
N ARG A 59 0.55 -4.93 -10.55
CA ARG A 59 0.36 -3.92 -11.60
C ARG A 59 -0.07 -2.63 -10.92
N LEU A 60 0.66 -1.55 -11.14
CA LEU A 60 0.31 -0.22 -10.69
C LEU A 60 -0.19 0.60 -11.88
N ILE A 61 -1.40 1.12 -11.75
CA ILE A 61 -2.02 2.03 -12.72
C ILE A 61 -2.29 3.37 -12.04
N LEU A 62 -1.85 4.45 -12.68
CA LEU A 62 -2.26 5.82 -12.37
C LEU A 62 -2.99 6.35 -13.60
N SER A 63 -4.21 6.85 -13.43
CA SER A 63 -5.03 7.38 -14.51
C SER A 63 -5.58 8.76 -14.16
N GLY A 64 -5.29 9.74 -15.01
CA GLY A 64 -5.67 11.13 -14.83
C GLY A 64 -4.71 12.06 -15.58
N ARG A 65 -4.19 13.11 -14.93
CA ARG A 65 -3.11 13.92 -15.52
C ARG A 65 -1.77 13.19 -15.56
N LEU A 66 -1.61 12.18 -14.72
CA LEU A 66 -0.45 11.33 -14.63
C LEU A 66 -0.92 9.97 -15.11
N ASN A 67 -0.40 9.52 -16.25
CA ASN A 67 -0.75 8.22 -16.80
C ASN A 67 0.44 7.30 -16.63
N LEU A 68 0.22 6.23 -15.87
CA LEU A 68 1.16 5.16 -15.63
C LEU A 68 0.41 3.85 -15.71
N ASP A 69 1.00 2.86 -16.34
CA ASP A 69 0.49 1.50 -16.32
C ASP A 69 1.70 0.57 -16.43
N GLU A 70 2.09 -0.05 -15.32
CA GLU A 70 3.27 -0.90 -15.31
C GLU A 70 3.19 -2.06 -14.32
N PRO A 71 3.89 -3.17 -14.59
CA PRO A 71 4.20 -4.15 -13.58
C PRO A 71 5.25 -3.61 -12.59
N VAL A 72 5.09 -3.94 -11.33
CA VAL A 72 5.97 -3.54 -10.23
C VAL A 72 6.30 -4.79 -9.41
N ASN A 73 7.59 -5.08 -9.25
CA ASN A 73 8.01 -6.12 -8.32
C ASN A 73 7.80 -5.62 -6.90
N TYR A 74 7.25 -6.47 -6.03
CA TYR A 74 7.03 -6.14 -4.63
C TYR A 74 7.44 -7.29 -3.71
N GLN A 75 7.74 -6.94 -2.46
CA GLN A 75 7.92 -7.91 -1.38
C GLN A 75 7.03 -7.50 -0.22
N PHE A 76 6.30 -8.48 0.32
CA PHE A 76 5.46 -8.29 1.49
C PHE A 76 6.20 -8.72 2.75
N HIS A 77 6.34 -7.78 3.69
CA HIS A 77 6.94 -8.01 4.98
C HIS A 77 5.87 -8.40 5.99
N ARG A 78 6.22 -9.25 6.96
CA ARG A 78 5.28 -9.69 8.03
C ARG A 78 4.79 -8.51 8.89
N SER A 79 5.43 -7.35 8.81
CA SER A 79 4.99 -6.08 9.40
C SER A 79 3.76 -5.46 8.71
N GLY A 80 3.34 -5.95 7.53
CA GLY A 80 2.30 -5.34 6.70
C GLY A 80 2.81 -4.29 5.72
N GLU A 81 4.13 -4.08 5.66
CA GLU A 81 4.77 -3.19 4.69
C GLU A 81 4.98 -3.89 3.34
N LEU A 82 4.88 -3.11 2.26
CA LEU A 82 5.21 -3.53 0.90
C LEU A 82 6.41 -2.71 0.42
N SER A 83 7.54 -3.38 0.20
CA SER A 83 8.63 -2.76 -0.58
C SER A 83 8.36 -3.00 -2.06
N PHE A 84 8.60 -1.99 -2.89
CA PHE A 84 8.39 -2.07 -4.33
C PHE A 84 9.52 -1.39 -5.09
N GLU A 85 9.80 -1.91 -6.28
CA GLU A 85 10.82 -1.36 -7.17
C GLU A 85 10.15 -0.70 -8.37
N LEU A 86 10.16 0.62 -8.41
CA LEU A 86 9.69 1.37 -9.57
C LEU A 86 10.72 1.33 -10.69
N THR A 87 10.22 1.21 -11.92
CA THR A 87 11.06 1.32 -13.11
C THR A 87 11.62 2.75 -13.26
N GLU A 88 12.75 2.88 -13.95
CA GLU A 88 13.31 4.21 -14.26
C GLU A 88 12.37 5.06 -15.13
N ALA A 89 11.56 4.42 -15.98
CA ALA A 89 10.52 5.09 -16.75
C ALA A 89 9.49 5.76 -15.83
N THR A 90 9.04 5.05 -14.80
CA THR A 90 8.11 5.59 -13.79
C THR A 90 8.72 6.67 -12.95
N LYS A 91 9.95 6.47 -12.46
CA LYS A 91 10.67 7.53 -11.76
C LYS A 91 10.79 8.78 -12.61
N ARG A 92 11.06 8.65 -13.92
CA ARG A 92 11.13 9.78 -14.85
C ARG A 92 9.77 10.48 -15.02
N ILE A 93 8.68 9.73 -15.15
CA ILE A 93 7.32 10.27 -15.22
C ILE A 93 6.99 11.02 -13.92
N LEU A 94 7.18 10.39 -12.76
CA LEU A 94 6.93 10.99 -11.44
C LEU A 94 7.76 12.26 -11.22
N ARG A 95 9.05 12.25 -11.57
CA ARG A 95 9.94 13.43 -11.48
C ARG A 95 9.45 14.61 -12.33
N ARG A 96 8.86 14.37 -13.50
CA ARG A 96 8.28 15.44 -14.34
C ARG A 96 7.16 16.20 -13.61
N PHE A 97 6.39 15.48 -12.79
CA PHE A 97 5.35 16.05 -11.94
C PHE A 97 5.85 16.40 -10.53
N ARG A 98 7.19 16.39 -10.32
CA ARG A 98 7.85 16.59 -9.02
C ARG A 98 7.22 15.75 -7.90
N THR A 99 6.79 14.56 -8.26
CA THR A 99 6.12 13.61 -7.37
C THR A 99 7.04 12.42 -7.11
N THR A 100 6.93 11.76 -5.96
CA THR A 100 7.53 10.44 -5.73
C THR A 100 6.51 9.50 -5.07
N LEU A 101 6.71 8.20 -5.25
CA LEU A 101 6.06 7.16 -4.45
C LEU A 101 7.09 6.67 -3.44
N ASP A 102 6.75 6.74 -2.16
CA ASP A 102 7.72 6.65 -1.07
C ASP A 102 7.55 5.37 -0.27
N ALA A 103 6.30 4.95 -0.06
CA ALA A 103 5.99 3.72 0.67
C ALA A 103 4.69 3.12 0.19
N ALA A 104 4.51 1.82 0.43
CA ALA A 104 3.27 1.11 0.21
C ALA A 104 3.12 0.06 1.30
N GLY A 105 1.90 -0.42 1.46
CA GLY A 105 1.66 -1.52 2.37
C GLY A 105 0.27 -2.10 2.21
N TYR A 106 0.03 -3.13 3.01
CA TYR A 106 -1.21 -3.85 3.03
C TYR A 106 -1.57 -4.19 4.47
N ASP A 107 -2.77 -3.82 4.86
CA ASP A 107 -3.35 -4.21 6.13
C ASP A 107 -4.25 -5.43 5.90
N GLY A 108 -3.76 -6.60 6.31
CA GLY A 108 -4.49 -7.86 6.20
C GLY A 108 -5.72 -7.96 7.10
N SER A 109 -5.83 -7.12 8.14
CA SER A 109 -7.00 -7.11 9.02
C SER A 109 -8.20 -6.40 8.39
N SER A 110 -7.94 -5.37 7.57
CA SER A 110 -8.95 -4.54 6.92
C SER A 110 -9.04 -4.74 5.41
N ASP A 111 -8.27 -5.69 4.84
CA ASP A 111 -8.15 -5.95 3.40
C ASP A 111 -7.98 -4.65 2.61
N THR A 112 -7.05 -3.81 3.07
CA THR A 112 -6.83 -2.45 2.55
C THR A 112 -5.36 -2.28 2.19
N SER A 113 -5.09 -1.99 0.92
CA SER A 113 -3.76 -1.55 0.49
C SER A 113 -3.61 -0.04 0.68
N TRP A 114 -2.39 0.45 0.82
CA TRP A 114 -2.12 1.88 0.86
C TRP A 114 -0.82 2.21 0.14
N VAL A 115 -0.74 3.43 -0.39
CA VAL A 115 0.47 4.00 -0.99
C VAL A 115 0.71 5.40 -0.44
N VAL A 116 1.96 5.80 -0.30
CA VAL A 116 2.38 7.14 0.11
C VAL A 116 2.94 7.85 -1.11
N VAL A 117 2.36 8.99 -1.43
CA VAL A 117 2.74 9.85 -2.55
C VAL A 117 3.26 11.17 -1.98
N TRP A 118 4.41 11.62 -2.46
CA TRP A 118 4.95 12.95 -2.17
C TRP A 118 4.77 13.86 -3.38
N PRO A 119 3.74 14.73 -3.41
CA PRO A 119 3.63 15.79 -4.40
C PRO A 119 4.64 16.92 -4.11
N PRO A 120 4.81 17.91 -5.01
CA PRO A 120 5.62 19.11 -4.78
C PRO A 120 4.93 20.09 -3.83
N LEU A 121 4.63 19.62 -2.61
CA LEU A 121 4.04 20.35 -1.50
C LEU A 121 4.63 19.80 -0.19
N PRO A 122 4.56 20.54 0.93
CA PRO A 122 5.25 20.15 2.16
C PRO A 122 4.69 18.89 2.85
N LEU A 123 3.63 18.26 2.32
CA LEU A 123 2.94 17.15 2.96
C LEU A 123 2.85 15.94 2.02
N SER A 124 3.26 14.78 2.53
CA SER A 124 2.99 13.50 1.91
C SER A 124 1.52 13.11 2.06
N VAL A 125 1.00 12.38 1.08
CA VAL A 125 -0.39 11.92 1.06
C VAL A 125 -0.39 10.39 1.10
N ARG A 126 -0.90 9.83 2.20
CA ARG A 126 -1.18 8.39 2.29
C ARG A 126 -2.55 8.09 1.71
N ILE A 127 -2.58 7.40 0.59
CA ILE A 127 -3.79 7.00 -0.14
C ILE A 127 -4.11 5.56 0.25
N ARG A 128 -5.22 5.35 0.97
CA ARG A 128 -5.77 4.00 1.22
C ARG A 128 -6.60 3.55 0.03
N LEU A 129 -6.30 2.39 -0.53
CA LEU A 129 -6.97 1.78 -1.68
C LEU A 129 -7.96 0.74 -1.19
N ASN A 130 -9.19 0.81 -1.68
CA ASN A 130 -10.25 -0.12 -1.29
C ASN A 130 -10.29 -1.29 -2.27
N ARG A 131 -10.50 -2.49 -1.77
CA ARG A 131 -10.69 -3.67 -2.63
C ARG A 131 -11.94 -3.53 -3.49
N VAL A 132 -11.81 -3.86 -4.77
CA VAL A 132 -12.93 -3.92 -5.71
C VAL A 132 -13.29 -5.37 -5.95
N HIS A 133 -14.54 -5.72 -5.70
CA HIS A 133 -15.08 -7.05 -5.98
C HIS A 133 -15.57 -7.10 -7.44
N GLY A 134 -15.27 -8.19 -8.16
CA GLY A 134 -15.84 -8.45 -9.49
C GLY A 134 -15.08 -7.90 -10.70
N ARG A 135 -13.98 -7.14 -10.53
CA ARG A 135 -13.09 -6.83 -11.65
C ARG A 135 -12.18 -8.03 -11.95
N LYS A 136 -12.35 -8.65 -13.12
CA LYS A 136 -11.36 -9.59 -13.66
C LYS A 136 -10.17 -8.78 -14.18
N HIS A 137 -8.97 -9.26 -13.89
CA HIS A 137 -7.72 -8.66 -14.35
C HIS A 137 -7.79 -8.41 -15.87
N HIS A 138 -7.58 -7.17 -16.32
CA HIS A 138 -7.52 -6.87 -17.75
C HIS A 138 -6.26 -7.52 -18.30
N LYS A 139 -6.41 -8.52 -19.18
CA LYS A 139 -5.32 -9.28 -19.79
C LYS A 139 -4.42 -8.31 -20.59
N TRP A 140 -3.15 -8.20 -20.21
CA TRP A 140 -2.17 -7.42 -20.97
C TRP A 140 -1.89 -8.11 -22.31
N PRO A 141 -1.92 -7.40 -23.46
CA PRO A 141 -1.72 -8.03 -24.76
C PRO A 141 -0.25 -8.32 -25.12
N HIS A 142 0.74 -7.76 -24.40
CA HIS A 142 2.15 -7.85 -24.82
C HIS A 142 3.11 -8.47 -23.79
N LEU A 143 2.66 -8.73 -22.56
CA LEU A 143 3.42 -9.51 -21.57
C LEU A 143 2.83 -10.91 -21.54
N SER A 144 3.43 -11.80 -22.33
CA SER A 144 3.20 -13.25 -22.24
C SER A 144 3.76 -13.76 -20.92
N LEU A 145 3.07 -13.50 -19.81
CA LEU A 145 3.32 -14.26 -18.58
C LEU A 145 3.04 -15.74 -18.91
N PRO A 146 3.95 -16.68 -18.61
CA PRO A 146 3.65 -18.09 -18.76
C PRO A 146 2.37 -18.35 -17.98
N GLU A 147 1.37 -18.92 -18.65
CA GLU A 147 0.05 -19.20 -18.07
C GLU A 147 0.25 -19.87 -16.71
N LEU A 148 -0.02 -19.11 -15.64
CA LEU A 148 -0.31 -19.68 -14.33
C LEU A 148 -1.59 -20.49 -14.54
N LYS A 149 -1.40 -21.77 -14.84
CA LYS A 149 -2.42 -22.80 -14.95
C LYS A 149 -3.21 -22.73 -13.66
N TRP A 150 -4.37 -22.08 -13.73
CA TRP A 150 -5.36 -22.17 -12.68
C TRP A 150 -5.86 -23.61 -12.71
N SER A 151 -5.26 -24.49 -11.90
CA SER A 151 -5.80 -25.82 -11.64
C SER A 151 -7.16 -25.63 -10.98
N ARG A 152 -8.18 -25.65 -11.82
CA ARG A 152 -9.57 -25.85 -11.43
C ARG A 152 -9.67 -27.32 -11.01
N ASP A 153 -9.25 -27.61 -9.79
CA ASP A 153 -9.68 -28.82 -9.13
C ASP A 153 -11.12 -28.59 -8.65
N ARG A 154 -12.04 -28.82 -9.58
CA ARG A 154 -13.37 -29.34 -9.29
C ARG A 154 -13.51 -30.58 -10.14
N LYS A 155 -13.49 -31.76 -9.50
CA LYS A 155 -14.53 -32.80 -9.61
C LYS A 155 -14.11 -34.02 -8.80
N GLY A 156 -15.07 -34.54 -8.05
CA GLY A 156 -14.97 -35.75 -7.24
C GLY A 156 -15.91 -35.62 -6.06
#